data_AF-A0A419FBJ4-F1
#
_entry.id   AF-A0A419FBJ4-F1
#
_cell.length_a   1.000
_cell.length_b   1.000
_cell.length_c   1.000
_cell.angle_alpha   90.00
_cell.angle_beta   90.00
_cell.angle_gamma   90.00
#
_symmetry.space_group_name_H-M   'P 1'
#
loop_
_entity.id
_entity.type
_entity.pdbx_description
1 polymer ?
#
loop_
_entity_poly.entity_id
_entity_poly.type
_entity_poly.pdbx_seq_one_letter_code
_entity_poly.pdbx_strand_id
1 'polypeptide(L)'
;MRGTGKLIWSVALAVLFCASLVAAQEYVGSAACGNCHPGKYADWQQSGHHHALTRITGAAPQFPFQYHPGSPNVPAPPSLAGTPLSWNQISYVAGGYHRKANFADAQGYLITGAAGDQTQWNVWGENWVPYHPGQSVDFDCAQCHATGYSPAGHQGGLPGAAGIWAEDGVGCEGCHGPDS
;
A
#
# COMPACT_ATOMS: atom_id res chain seq x y z
N MET A 1 -20.24 80.21 20.15
CA MET A 1 -20.59 79.43 21.36
C MET A 1 -21.49 78.28 20.95
N ARG A 2 -21.24 77.06 21.47
CA ARG A 2 -22.02 75.80 21.31
C ARG A 2 -21.95 75.21 19.88
N GLY A 3 -21.41 74.03 19.58
CA GLY A 3 -21.03 72.85 20.36
C GLY A 3 -22.04 71.72 20.13
N THR A 4 -21.79 70.82 19.18
CA THR A 4 -22.34 69.44 19.13
C THR A 4 -21.53 68.61 18.13
N GLY A 5 -20.75 67.65 18.64
CA GLY A 5 -20.10 66.62 17.83
C GLY A 5 -21.07 65.51 17.43
N LYS A 6 -20.84 64.88 16.28
CA LYS A 6 -21.25 63.49 16.00
C LYS A 6 -20.17 62.80 15.17
N LEU A 7 -19.42 61.98 15.90
CA LEU A 7 -18.56 60.91 15.46
C LEU A 7 -19.40 59.92 14.63
N ILE A 8 -19.16 59.80 13.32
CA ILE A 8 -19.79 58.73 12.52
C ILE A 8 -18.76 57.61 12.43
N TRP A 9 -19.06 56.55 13.16
CA TRP A 9 -18.29 55.33 13.26
C TRP A 9 -18.18 54.62 11.92
N SER A 10 -16.96 54.24 11.59
CA SER A 10 -16.62 53.15 10.68
C SER A 10 -17.44 51.90 11.04
N VAL A 11 -18.18 51.36 10.09
CA VAL A 11 -18.59 49.95 10.12
C VAL A 11 -17.95 49.28 8.92
N ALA A 12 -16.67 48.95 9.08
CA ALA A 12 -16.05 47.93 8.23
C ALA A 12 -16.70 46.61 8.63
N LEU A 13 -17.58 46.10 7.78
CA LEU A 13 -18.18 44.78 7.93
C LEU A 13 -17.07 43.75 7.65
N ALA A 14 -16.30 43.43 8.69
CA ALA A 14 -15.38 42.30 8.67
C ALA A 14 -16.21 41.02 8.67
N VAL A 15 -16.54 40.52 7.48
CA VAL A 15 -17.02 39.15 7.29
C VAL A 15 -15.85 38.25 7.67
N LEU A 16 -15.81 37.82 8.94
CA LEU A 16 -14.94 36.74 9.39
C LEU A 16 -15.39 35.48 8.64
N PHE A 17 -14.70 35.18 7.55
CA PHE A 17 -14.68 33.84 6.97
C PHE A 17 -13.99 32.95 8.01
N CYS A 18 -14.77 32.32 8.89
CA CYS A 18 -14.31 31.14 9.62
C CYS A 18 -14.11 30.04 8.56
N ALA A 19 -12.94 30.06 7.92
CA ALA A 19 -12.45 28.92 7.19
C ALA A 19 -12.23 27.81 8.23
N SER A 20 -13.19 26.90 8.35
CA SER A 20 -12.99 25.65 9.05
C SER A 20 -11.82 24.95 8.35
N LEU A 21 -10.65 24.99 8.98
CA LEU A 21 -9.54 24.11 8.65
C LEU A 21 -10.02 22.70 8.97
N VAL A 22 -10.63 22.05 7.98
CA VAL A 22 -10.78 20.60 8.00
C VAL A 22 -9.35 20.07 7.84
N ALA A 23 -8.71 19.73 8.96
CA ALA A 23 -7.50 18.94 8.91
C ALA A 23 -7.86 17.62 8.22
N ALA A 24 -7.17 17.28 7.14
CA ALA A 24 -7.27 15.94 6.59
C ALA A 24 -6.82 14.97 7.68
N GLN A 25 -7.66 13.99 8.00
CA GLN A 25 -7.36 13.04 9.06
C GLN A 25 -6.18 12.17 8.62
N GLU A 26 -5.11 12.17 9.41
CA GLU A 26 -3.87 11.46 9.09
C GLU A 26 -4.02 9.97 9.41
N TYR A 27 -3.34 9.13 8.64
CA TYR A 27 -3.25 7.70 8.94
C TYR A 27 -2.22 7.49 10.05
N VAL A 28 -2.64 6.95 11.19
CA VAL A 28 -1.76 6.70 12.36
C VAL A 28 -1.10 5.33 12.32
N GLY A 29 -1.55 4.45 11.42
CA GLY A 29 -1.07 3.10 11.22
C GLY A 29 -1.70 2.10 12.19
N SER A 30 -1.91 0.87 11.72
CA SER A 30 -2.58 -0.20 12.48
C SER A 30 -1.91 -0.51 13.83
N ALA A 31 -0.60 -0.27 13.95
CA ALA A 31 0.13 -0.43 15.22
C ALA A 31 -0.40 0.48 16.35
N ALA A 32 -0.87 1.69 16.03
CA ALA A 32 -1.47 2.59 17.01
C ALA A 32 -2.76 1.99 17.58
N CYS A 33 -3.61 1.42 16.73
CA CYS A 33 -4.84 0.73 17.11
C CYS A 33 -4.55 -0.47 18.03
N GLY A 34 -3.45 -1.18 17.77
CA GLY A 34 -3.00 -2.33 18.55
C GLY A 34 -2.67 -2.03 20.02
N ASN A 35 -2.34 -0.78 20.36
CA ASN A 35 -2.08 -0.38 21.75
C ASN A 35 -3.31 -0.52 22.65
N CYS A 36 -4.51 -0.27 22.11
CA CYS A 36 -5.78 -0.43 22.83
C CYS A 36 -6.55 -1.69 22.43
N HIS A 37 -6.34 -2.19 21.21
CA HIS A 37 -7.00 -3.38 20.66
C HIS A 37 -6.01 -4.52 20.34
N PRO A 38 -5.23 -5.02 21.32
CA PRO A 38 -4.14 -5.96 21.07
C PRO A 38 -4.62 -7.28 20.47
N GLY A 39 -5.80 -7.78 20.86
CA GLY A 39 -6.37 -9.01 20.29
C GLY A 39 -6.73 -8.86 18.81
N LYS A 40 -7.39 -7.75 18.43
CA LYS A 40 -7.76 -7.50 17.03
C LYS A 40 -6.55 -7.24 16.15
N TYR A 41 -5.56 -6.54 16.69
CA TYR A 41 -4.30 -6.31 16.01
C TYR A 41 -3.55 -7.62 15.77
N ALA A 42 -3.44 -8.49 16.77
CA ALA A 42 -2.82 -9.81 16.62
C ALA A 42 -3.55 -10.71 15.62
N ASP A 43 -4.90 -10.69 15.59
CA ASP A 43 -5.69 -11.41 14.59
C ASP A 43 -5.45 -10.84 13.18
N TRP A 44 -5.43 -9.51 13.04
CA TRP A 44 -5.20 -8.83 11.78
C TRP A 44 -3.81 -9.13 11.20
N GLN A 45 -2.76 -9.14 12.02
CA GLN A 45 -1.40 -9.49 11.61
C GLN A 45 -1.30 -10.92 11.06
N GLN A 46 -2.26 -11.79 11.36
CA GLN A 46 -2.36 -13.16 10.83
C GLN A 46 -3.35 -13.26 9.66
N SER A 47 -3.76 -12.14 9.07
CA SER A 47 -4.77 -12.12 8.01
C SER A 47 -4.15 -11.87 6.64
N GLY A 48 -4.84 -12.31 5.59
CA GLY A 48 -4.44 -11.99 4.22
C GLY A 48 -4.56 -10.51 3.87
N HIS A 49 -5.29 -9.72 4.66
CA HIS A 49 -5.35 -8.28 4.50
C HIS A 49 -4.04 -7.61 4.90
N HIS A 50 -3.48 -7.96 6.07
CA HIS A 50 -2.13 -7.50 6.45
C HIS A 50 -1.09 -7.87 5.40
N HIS A 51 -1.20 -9.07 4.83
CA HIS A 51 -0.28 -9.57 3.81
C HIS A 51 -0.70 -9.29 2.35
N ALA A 52 -1.67 -8.41 2.11
CA ALA A 52 -2.13 -8.13 0.75
C ALA A 52 -1.05 -7.45 -0.10
N LEU A 53 -0.20 -6.65 0.52
CA LEU A 53 1.01 -6.07 -0.04
C LEU A 53 2.12 -6.16 1.00
N THR A 54 3.25 -6.77 0.63
CA THR A 54 4.40 -6.91 1.52
C THR A 54 5.60 -6.21 0.88
N ARG A 55 6.20 -5.27 1.60
CA ARG A 55 7.49 -4.69 1.22
C ARG A 55 8.61 -5.69 1.46
N ILE A 56 9.50 -5.82 0.48
CA ILE A 56 10.64 -6.74 0.55
C ILE A 56 11.90 -5.98 0.92
N THR A 57 12.66 -6.57 1.84
CA THR A 57 13.94 -6.03 2.34
C THR A 57 15.05 -7.06 2.21
N GLY A 58 15.13 -7.70 1.02
CA GLY A 58 16.19 -8.66 0.69
C GLY A 58 15.94 -10.10 1.12
N ALA A 59 14.80 -10.40 1.75
CA ALA A 59 14.41 -11.74 2.17
C ALA A 59 12.98 -12.11 1.74
N ALA A 60 12.71 -13.41 1.67
CA ALA A 60 11.38 -13.92 1.33
C ALA A 60 10.33 -13.45 2.35
N PRO A 61 9.10 -13.08 1.91
CA PRO A 61 8.02 -12.78 2.82
C PRO A 61 7.65 -14.04 3.61
N GLN A 62 7.36 -13.86 4.90
CA GLN A 62 6.91 -14.93 5.77
C GLN A 62 5.41 -14.76 6.02
N PHE A 63 4.63 -15.80 5.68
CA PHE A 63 3.20 -15.80 5.90
C PHE A 63 2.86 -16.79 7.03
N PRO A 64 2.20 -16.33 8.11
CA PRO A 64 1.97 -17.13 9.31
C PRO A 64 0.99 -18.30 9.11
N PHE A 65 0.11 -18.23 8.10
CA PHE A 65 -0.89 -19.26 7.86
C PHE A 65 -0.88 -19.74 6.41
N GLN A 66 -0.77 -21.06 6.25
CA GLN A 66 -0.98 -21.75 4.98
C GLN A 66 -2.42 -22.26 4.97
N TYR A 67 -3.33 -21.50 4.36
CA TYR A 67 -4.75 -21.87 4.31
C TYR A 67 -5.00 -23.22 3.65
N HIS A 68 -4.12 -23.62 2.73
CA HIS A 68 -4.11 -24.98 2.19
C HIS A 68 -2.99 -25.78 2.85
N PRO A 69 -3.30 -26.87 3.57
CA PRO A 69 -2.28 -27.73 4.17
C PRO A 69 -1.30 -28.22 3.11
N GLY A 70 -0.03 -27.83 3.25
CA GLY A 70 1.05 -28.21 2.32
C GLY A 70 1.36 -27.18 1.24
N SER A 71 0.54 -26.13 1.04
CA SER A 71 0.92 -25.08 0.09
C SER A 71 2.17 -24.34 0.57
N PRO A 72 3.23 -24.25 -0.24
CA PRO A 72 4.45 -23.59 0.13
C PRO A 72 4.23 -22.08 0.28
N ASN A 73 5.07 -21.44 1.10
CA ASN A 73 5.24 -19.99 1.03
C ASN A 73 5.62 -19.57 -0.40
N VAL A 74 5.49 -18.28 -0.71
CA VAL A 74 5.96 -17.75 -1.99
C VAL A 74 7.40 -18.21 -2.23
N PRO A 75 7.68 -18.93 -3.32
CA PRO A 75 9.00 -19.50 -3.58
C PRO A 75 10.01 -18.40 -3.91
N ALA A 76 11.23 -18.79 -4.28
CA ALA A 76 12.20 -17.85 -4.82
C ALA A 76 11.58 -17.02 -5.97
N PRO A 77 11.98 -15.74 -6.15
CA PRO A 77 11.45 -14.87 -7.20
C PRO A 77 11.57 -15.49 -8.60
N PRO A 78 10.79 -14.99 -9.59
CA PRO A 78 10.76 -15.59 -10.92
C PRO A 78 12.13 -15.55 -11.60
N SER A 79 12.31 -16.43 -12.57
CA SER A 79 13.46 -16.37 -13.49
C SER A 79 13.08 -15.58 -14.73
N LEU A 80 13.93 -14.64 -15.13
CA LEU A 80 13.77 -13.86 -16.36
C LEU A 80 14.81 -14.32 -17.38
N ALA A 81 14.38 -14.72 -18.58
CA ALA A 81 15.23 -15.31 -19.61
C ALA A 81 16.15 -16.42 -19.06
N GLY A 82 15.62 -17.27 -18.17
CA GLY A 82 16.35 -18.36 -17.54
C GLY A 82 17.31 -17.96 -16.41
N THR A 83 17.36 -16.68 -16.04
CA THR A 83 18.18 -16.18 -14.93
C THR A 83 17.31 -15.94 -13.68
N PRO A 84 17.52 -16.66 -12.57
CA PRO A 84 16.75 -16.46 -11.34
C PRO A 84 16.99 -15.07 -10.75
N LEU A 85 15.90 -14.38 -10.38
CA LEU A 85 15.99 -13.18 -9.57
C LEU A 85 16.22 -13.52 -8.09
N SER A 86 16.87 -12.59 -7.39
CA SER A 86 17.03 -12.65 -5.93
C SER A 86 16.07 -11.69 -5.23
N TRP A 87 15.82 -11.92 -3.93
CA TRP A 87 14.98 -11.04 -3.13
C TRP A 87 15.52 -9.61 -2.98
N ASN A 88 16.81 -9.38 -3.22
CA ASN A 88 17.39 -8.02 -3.26
C ASN A 88 16.94 -7.21 -4.49
N GLN A 89 16.38 -7.88 -5.51
CA GLN A 89 15.89 -7.24 -6.73
C GLN A 89 14.37 -7.04 -6.69
N ILE A 90 13.72 -7.35 -5.56
CA ILE A 90 12.28 -7.24 -5.38
C ILE A 90 12.01 -6.12 -4.37
N SER A 91 11.16 -5.17 -4.71
CA SER A 91 10.72 -4.12 -3.78
C SER A 91 9.42 -4.48 -3.07
N TYR A 92 8.49 -5.15 -3.77
CA TYR A 92 7.18 -5.51 -3.25
C TYR A 92 6.71 -6.88 -3.77
N VAL A 93 5.92 -7.54 -2.94
CA VAL A 93 5.07 -8.67 -3.32
C VAL A 93 3.61 -8.30 -3.07
N ALA A 94 2.79 -8.29 -4.11
CA ALA A 94 1.34 -8.19 -3.99
C ALA A 94 0.72 -9.59 -3.92
N GLY A 95 -0.01 -9.85 -2.84
CA GLY A 95 -0.65 -11.12 -2.55
C GLY A 95 0.32 -12.17 -1.99
N GLY A 96 0.23 -13.40 -2.50
CA GLY A 96 1.05 -14.53 -2.05
C GLY A 96 0.57 -15.21 -0.77
N TYR A 97 -0.27 -14.55 0.03
CA TYR A 97 -0.83 -15.14 1.25
C TYR A 97 -1.72 -16.37 0.96
N HIS A 98 -2.70 -16.21 0.05
CA HIS A 98 -3.66 -17.28 -0.27
C HIS A 98 -3.74 -17.66 -1.74
N ARG A 99 -3.50 -16.74 -2.68
CA ARG A 99 -3.84 -16.94 -4.09
C ARG A 99 -2.66 -16.75 -5.02
N LYS A 100 -2.36 -15.50 -5.37
CA LYS A 100 -1.40 -15.15 -6.41
C LYS A 100 -0.37 -14.21 -5.84
N ALA A 101 0.90 -14.39 -6.19
CA ALA A 101 1.95 -13.44 -5.90
C ALA A 101 2.43 -12.79 -7.19
N ASN A 102 2.35 -11.47 -7.25
CA ASN A 102 2.99 -10.63 -8.25
C ASN A 102 4.14 -9.86 -7.59
N PHE A 103 5.17 -9.56 -8.37
CA PHE A 103 6.43 -9.02 -7.85
C PHE A 103 6.73 -7.68 -8.51
N ALA A 104 7.16 -6.71 -7.72
CA ALA A 104 7.73 -5.48 -8.21
C ALA A 104 9.27 -5.57 -8.18
N ASP A 105 9.94 -5.08 -9.20
CA ASP A 105 11.40 -5.01 -9.25
C ASP A 105 11.96 -3.95 -8.28
N ALA A 106 13.27 -3.79 -8.22
CA ALA A 106 13.93 -2.84 -7.31
C ALA A 106 13.61 -1.37 -7.61
N GLN A 107 13.04 -1.06 -8.77
CA GLN A 107 12.59 0.27 -9.21
C GLN A 107 11.08 0.42 -9.07
N GLY A 108 10.40 -0.60 -8.57
CA GLY A 108 8.96 -0.60 -8.33
C GLY A 108 8.12 -1.00 -9.53
N TYR A 109 8.68 -1.38 -10.68
CA TYR A 109 7.87 -1.82 -11.83
C TYR A 109 7.38 -3.25 -11.63
N LEU A 110 6.22 -3.58 -12.17
CA LEU A 110 5.75 -4.95 -12.18
C LEU A 110 6.72 -5.82 -13.01
N ILE A 111 7.14 -6.94 -12.44
CA ILE A 111 7.95 -7.93 -13.15
C ILE A 111 7.04 -8.72 -14.10
N THR A 112 7.24 -8.49 -15.39
CA THR A 112 6.46 -9.09 -16.48
C THR A 112 7.28 -10.04 -17.35
N GLY A 113 8.60 -9.81 -17.43
CA GLY A 113 9.53 -10.60 -18.24
C GLY A 113 9.27 -10.51 -19.75
N ALA A 114 9.91 -11.38 -20.52
CA ALA A 114 9.65 -11.56 -21.95
C ALA A 114 8.45 -12.50 -22.19
N ALA A 115 8.06 -12.70 -23.46
CA ALA A 115 6.93 -13.54 -23.87
C ALA A 115 6.90 -14.96 -23.27
N GLY A 116 8.08 -15.54 -22.99
CA GLY A 116 8.23 -16.89 -22.44
C GLY A 116 8.44 -16.95 -20.92
N ASP A 117 8.56 -15.81 -20.25
CA ASP A 117 8.82 -15.79 -18.81
C ASP A 117 7.52 -15.99 -18.02
N GLN A 118 7.66 -16.66 -16.87
CA GLN A 118 6.56 -16.89 -15.94
C GLN A 118 6.82 -16.08 -14.67
N THR A 119 5.97 -15.09 -14.42
CA THR A 119 6.27 -14.01 -13.45
C THR A 119 5.22 -13.87 -12.35
N GLN A 120 4.12 -14.63 -12.40
CA GLN A 120 3.15 -14.74 -11.32
C GLN A 120 3.18 -16.14 -10.73
N TRP A 121 3.27 -16.21 -9.40
CA TRP A 121 3.14 -17.47 -8.67
C TRP A 121 1.69 -17.71 -8.27
N ASN A 122 1.12 -18.85 -8.66
CA ASN A 122 -0.15 -19.32 -8.13
C ASN A 122 0.12 -20.25 -6.94
N VAL A 123 -0.33 -19.85 -5.75
CA VAL A 123 -0.13 -20.58 -4.49
C VAL A 123 -0.87 -21.93 -4.49
N TRP A 124 -2.15 -21.95 -4.91
CA TRP A 124 -2.94 -23.19 -4.90
C TRP A 124 -2.55 -24.19 -5.98
N GLY A 125 -2.14 -23.70 -7.15
CA GLY A 125 -1.70 -24.56 -8.25
C GLY A 125 -0.22 -24.92 -8.16
N GLU A 126 0.50 -24.29 -7.23
CA GLU A 126 1.95 -24.38 -7.05
C GLU A 126 2.71 -24.25 -8.37
N ASN A 127 2.28 -23.29 -9.20
CA ASN A 127 2.79 -23.15 -10.54
C ASN A 127 3.00 -21.68 -10.90
N TRP A 128 4.04 -21.45 -11.69
CA TRP A 128 4.29 -20.18 -12.33
C TRP A 128 3.47 -20.03 -13.59
N VAL A 129 2.96 -18.82 -13.82
CA VAL A 129 2.27 -18.43 -15.05
C VAL A 129 2.77 -17.08 -15.54
N PRO A 130 2.70 -16.79 -16.85
CA PRO A 130 2.99 -15.46 -17.37
C PRO A 130 2.01 -14.42 -16.82
N TYR A 131 2.49 -13.20 -16.57
CA TYR A 131 1.65 -12.06 -16.21
C TYR A 131 2.14 -10.80 -16.92
N HIS A 132 1.30 -10.25 -17.81
CA HIS A 132 1.62 -9.14 -18.72
C HIS A 132 2.93 -9.31 -19.53
N PRO A 133 3.21 -10.51 -20.08
CA PRO A 133 4.54 -10.80 -20.62
C PRO A 133 4.94 -9.85 -21.75
N GLY A 134 6.17 -9.34 -21.68
CA GLY A 134 6.74 -8.40 -22.64
C GLY A 134 6.32 -6.93 -22.46
N GLN A 135 5.52 -6.61 -21.44
CA GLN A 135 5.06 -5.24 -21.19
C GLN A 135 5.91 -4.55 -20.12
N SER A 136 6.12 -3.25 -20.25
CA SER A 136 6.63 -2.42 -19.15
C SER A 136 5.43 -1.73 -18.53
N VAL A 137 5.09 -2.08 -17.30
CA VAL A 137 3.92 -1.56 -16.60
C VAL A 137 4.29 -1.19 -15.18
N ASP A 138 3.76 -0.06 -14.74
CA ASP A 138 3.87 0.37 -13.36
C ASP A 138 3.17 -0.65 -12.44
N PHE A 139 3.67 -0.76 -11.22
CA PHE A 139 3.06 -1.55 -10.17
C PHE A 139 1.99 -0.71 -9.48
N ASP A 140 0.74 -0.92 -9.87
CA ASP A 140 -0.45 -0.24 -9.35
C ASP A 140 -1.22 -1.05 -8.29
N CYS A 141 -0.68 -2.20 -7.89
CA CYS A 141 -1.37 -3.15 -7.00
C CYS A 141 -1.73 -2.53 -5.63
N ALA A 142 -1.00 -1.51 -5.20
CA ALA A 142 -1.25 -0.79 -3.95
C ALA A 142 -2.62 -0.09 -3.92
N GLN A 143 -3.23 0.20 -5.07
CA GLN A 143 -4.56 0.82 -5.14
C GLN A 143 -5.61 0.04 -4.32
N CYS A 144 -5.50 -1.28 -4.30
CA CYS A 144 -6.42 -2.16 -3.58
C CYS A 144 -5.74 -2.92 -2.44
N HIS A 145 -4.41 -3.04 -2.46
CA HIS A 145 -3.67 -3.90 -1.53
C HIS A 145 -2.90 -3.12 -0.45
N ALA A 146 -3.01 -1.80 -0.41
CA ALA A 146 -2.43 -0.94 0.61
C ALA A 146 -3.51 -0.09 1.29
N THR A 147 -3.12 0.62 2.36
CA THR A 147 -4.01 1.51 3.13
C THR A 147 -3.65 2.97 2.91
N GLY A 148 -4.68 3.80 2.74
CA GLY A 148 -4.49 5.23 2.48
C GLY A 148 -3.87 5.52 1.13
N TYR A 149 -4.21 4.73 0.11
CA TYR A 149 -3.70 4.91 -1.25
C TYR A 149 -4.15 6.25 -1.85
N SER A 150 -3.21 6.92 -2.51
CA SER A 150 -3.44 8.06 -3.38
C SER A 150 -2.74 7.83 -4.72
N PRO A 151 -3.39 8.09 -5.87
CA PRO A 151 -2.81 7.84 -7.19
C PRO A 151 -1.66 8.78 -7.55
N ALA A 152 -1.46 9.86 -6.80
CA ALA A 152 -0.42 10.85 -7.10
C ALA A 152 0.92 10.46 -6.45
N GLY A 153 1.95 10.36 -7.28
CA GLY A 153 3.33 10.13 -6.84
C GLY A 153 3.79 8.69 -6.96
N HIS A 154 4.89 8.39 -6.27
CA HIS A 154 5.59 7.12 -6.37
C HIS A 154 6.14 6.69 -5.02
N GLN A 155 5.66 5.57 -4.47
CA GLN A 155 6.00 5.14 -3.13
C GLN A 155 7.51 4.92 -2.97
N GLY A 156 8.08 5.49 -1.91
CA GLY A 156 9.51 5.35 -1.61
C GLY A 156 10.43 5.95 -2.68
N GLY A 157 9.91 6.79 -3.58
CA GLY A 157 10.66 7.34 -4.71
C GLY A 157 10.95 6.32 -5.82
N LEU A 158 10.29 5.16 -5.80
CA LEU A 158 10.45 4.11 -6.80
C LEU A 158 9.62 4.42 -8.05
N PRO A 159 10.21 4.72 -9.21
CA PRO A 159 9.49 5.25 -10.36
C PRO A 159 8.38 4.33 -10.89
N GLY A 160 8.50 3.01 -10.71
CA GLY A 160 7.46 2.07 -11.13
C GLY A 160 6.36 1.84 -10.10
N ALA A 161 6.53 2.22 -8.83
CA ALA A 161 5.52 1.99 -7.80
C ALA A 161 4.45 3.10 -7.89
N ALA A 162 3.40 2.88 -8.66
CA ALA A 162 2.38 3.88 -8.93
C ALA A 162 1.59 4.25 -7.66
N GLY A 163 1.51 5.55 -7.39
CA GLY A 163 0.84 6.12 -6.23
C GLY A 163 1.68 6.09 -4.95
N ILE A 164 1.08 6.60 -3.89
CA ILE A 164 1.62 6.58 -2.51
C ILE A 164 0.58 5.98 -1.58
N TRP A 165 1.03 5.45 -0.45
CA TRP A 165 0.13 4.89 0.57
C TRP A 165 0.74 5.02 1.97
N ALA A 166 -0.12 4.98 2.98
CA ALA A 166 0.25 5.16 4.37
C ALA A 166 0.80 3.89 5.03
N GLU A 167 0.22 2.73 4.72
CA GLU A 167 0.61 1.44 5.30
C GLU A 167 0.55 0.33 4.24
N ASP A 168 1.56 -0.55 4.25
CA ASP A 168 1.59 -1.76 3.42
C ASP A 168 0.51 -2.74 3.90
N GLY A 169 -0.23 -3.33 2.96
CA GLY A 169 -1.37 -4.18 3.28
C GLY A 169 -2.65 -3.39 3.54
N VAL A 170 -3.77 -4.11 3.64
CA VAL A 170 -5.06 -3.56 4.07
C VAL A 170 -5.11 -3.58 5.60
N GLY A 171 -4.76 -2.44 6.21
CA GLY A 171 -4.72 -2.16 7.63
C GLY A 171 -6.07 -1.80 8.22
N CYS A 172 -6.07 -1.51 9.53
CA CYS A 172 -7.26 -1.13 10.29
C CYS A 172 -7.98 0.05 9.63
N GLU A 173 -7.23 1.10 9.32
CA GLU A 173 -7.73 2.35 8.74
C GLU A 173 -8.17 2.20 7.28
N GLY A 174 -7.88 1.07 6.63
CA GLY A 174 -8.41 0.73 5.31
C GLY A 174 -9.91 0.40 5.34
N CYS A 175 -10.43 -0.02 6.50
CA CYS A 175 -11.84 -0.29 6.72
C CYS A 175 -12.49 0.72 7.68
N HIS A 176 -11.75 1.19 8.69
CA HIS A 176 -12.25 2.04 9.76
C HIS A 176 -12.08 3.54 9.50
N GLY A 177 -11.33 3.91 8.46
CA GLY A 177 -10.96 5.30 8.18
C GLY A 177 -9.75 5.76 9.01
N PRO A 178 -9.22 6.95 8.71
CA PRO A 178 -8.02 7.46 9.37
C PRO A 178 -8.29 7.86 10.83
N ASP A 179 -7.39 7.51 11.74
CA ASP A 179 -7.42 7.86 13.17
C ASP A 179 -8.76 7.56 13.86
N SER A 180 -9.31 6.35 13.63
CA SER A 180 -10.64 5.90 14.13
C SER A 180 -10.60 4.56 14.85
#